data_AF-A0AAX6G645-F1
#
_entry.id   AF-A0AAX6G645-F1
#
_cell.length_a   1.000
_cell.length_b   1.000
_cell.length_c   1.000
_cell.angle_alpha   90.00
_cell.angle_beta   90.00
_cell.angle_gamma   90.00
#
_symmetry.space_group_name_H-M   'P 1'
#
loop_
_entity.id
_entity.type
_entity.pdbx_description
1 polymer ?
#
loop_
_entity_poly.entity_id
_entity_poly.type
_entity_poly.pdbx_seq_one_letter_code
_entity_poly.pdbx_strand_id
1 'polypeptide(L)'
;MTTAAPEKPTPDCVGDGCLARDTWPTHMVRHRGVLCRLCTSCVLKYHPGSFCCLCFSVLDASAVPPPPAPALVHCSKCTSVSHLGCLPSPDLSSRFVCPCCQHPDGFTFFERRKRIDLAAARPLLAAARLSAGSMRLAAAAARAEAERKAREAAVARKRAREMLEGAIVVAMSEREKERAIVVSISEREKERESSVVTVAERTKKKQQLVAVVPSAVGEATASPTPTPRRNWRGHQHREVDKWMRFHEMGAHAVDVMKSSNKVGNAKEEKGKKGTALGSQVKEIAAGDSEKGPKLPPSTQDALSSRTNSRVIFTGSTTTASLHS
;
A
#
# COMPACT_ATOMS: atom_id res chain seq x y z
N MET A 1 25.77 46.54 12.12
CA MET A 1 25.52 45.21 12.73
C MET A 1 24.57 44.46 11.81
N THR A 2 25.11 43.62 10.93
CA THR A 2 24.34 42.83 9.96
C THR A 2 23.84 41.57 10.67
N THR A 3 22.55 41.54 11.00
CA THR A 3 21.85 40.36 11.51
C THR A 3 21.78 39.31 10.41
N ALA A 4 22.61 38.26 10.51
CA ALA A 4 22.55 37.11 9.61
C ALA A 4 21.19 36.40 9.77
N ALA A 5 20.52 36.15 8.65
CA ALA A 5 19.25 35.43 8.63
C ALA A 5 19.43 34.00 9.15
N PRO A 6 18.43 33.42 9.85
CA PRO A 6 18.51 32.06 10.35
C PRO A 6 18.60 31.08 9.17
N GLU A 7 19.75 30.42 9.01
CA GLU A 7 19.92 29.36 8.03
C GLU A 7 18.95 28.22 8.36
N LYS A 8 18.11 27.83 7.39
CA LYS A 8 17.24 26.66 7.55
C LYS A 8 18.13 25.44 7.80
N PRO A 9 17.89 24.64 8.85
CA PRO A 9 18.66 23.44 9.10
C PRO A 9 18.56 22.54 7.87
N THR A 10 19.68 22.39 7.16
CA THR A 10 19.74 21.45 6.06
C THR A 10 19.61 20.05 6.65
N PRO A 11 18.72 19.20 6.12
CA PRO A 11 18.54 17.86 6.64
C PRO A 11 19.84 17.07 6.49
N ASP A 12 20.45 16.79 7.65
CA ASP A 12 21.71 16.08 7.77
C ASP A 12 21.58 14.60 7.36
N CYS A 13 22.72 13.98 7.09
CA CYS A 13 22.79 12.55 6.84
C CYS A 13 22.45 11.78 8.12
N VAL A 14 21.46 10.88 8.05
CA VAL A 14 21.03 10.05 9.20
C VAL A 14 21.82 8.73 9.27
N GLY A 15 23.02 8.70 8.69
CA GLY A 15 23.87 7.51 8.71
C GLY A 15 24.57 7.34 10.07
N ASP A 16 24.67 6.11 10.55
CA ASP A 16 25.33 5.78 11.81
C ASP A 16 26.78 6.29 11.81
N GLY A 17 27.12 7.18 12.75
CA GLY A 17 28.45 7.78 12.88
C GLY A 17 28.84 8.74 11.75
N CYS A 18 27.88 9.23 10.94
CA CYS A 18 28.18 10.20 9.90
C CYS A 18 28.40 11.60 10.49
N LEU A 19 29.64 12.07 10.49
CA LEU A 19 30.00 13.43 10.93
C LEU A 19 30.09 14.45 9.78
N ALA A 20 29.67 14.07 8.58
CA ALA A 20 29.77 14.94 7.42
C ALA A 20 28.79 16.12 7.59
N ARG A 21 29.34 17.33 7.68
CA ARG A 21 28.58 18.59 7.57
C ARG A 21 28.38 18.90 6.09
N ASP A 22 27.21 19.44 5.72
CA ASP A 22 26.83 19.71 4.32
C ASP A 22 26.94 18.50 3.39
N THR A 23 26.19 17.46 3.68
CA THR A 23 26.26 16.13 3.02
C THR A 23 25.80 16.08 1.57
N TRP A 24 25.80 17.20 0.86
CA TRP A 24 25.38 17.24 -0.53
C TRP A 24 26.40 16.51 -1.44
N PRO A 25 25.95 15.57 -2.30
CA PRO A 25 24.56 15.17 -2.51
C PRO A 25 24.07 14.07 -1.55
N THR A 26 22.81 14.20 -1.13
CA THR A 26 22.10 13.22 -0.30
C THR A 26 21.16 12.36 -1.14
N HIS A 27 21.00 11.10 -0.76
CA HIS A 27 20.22 10.07 -1.44
C HIS A 27 19.13 9.52 -0.52
N MET A 28 17.99 9.13 -1.07
CA MET A 28 16.93 8.46 -0.31
C MET A 28 17.08 6.95 -0.44
N VAL A 29 17.21 6.24 0.67
CA VAL A 29 17.41 4.78 0.71
C VAL A 29 16.47 4.17 1.72
N ARG A 30 15.84 3.05 1.37
CA ARG A 30 15.06 2.24 2.31
C ARG A 30 16.00 1.26 3.00
N HIS A 31 16.23 1.45 4.29
CA HIS A 31 17.05 0.59 5.11
C HIS A 31 16.22 0.07 6.29
N ARG A 32 16.20 -1.25 6.53
CA ARG A 32 15.41 -1.88 7.62
C ARG A 32 13.94 -1.42 7.68
N GLY A 33 13.34 -1.19 6.52
CA GLY A 33 11.94 -0.77 6.41
C GLY A 33 11.69 0.74 6.50
N VAL A 34 12.64 1.53 7.00
CA VAL A 34 12.54 3.00 7.10
C VAL A 34 13.21 3.69 5.91
N LEU A 35 12.69 4.86 5.53
CA LEU A 35 13.32 5.72 4.52
C LEU A 35 14.34 6.62 5.22
N CYS A 36 15.61 6.44 4.88
CA CYS A 36 16.71 7.24 5.41
C CYS A 36 17.25 8.17 4.32
N ARG A 37 17.69 9.36 4.74
CA ARG A 37 18.44 10.28 3.89
C ARG A 37 19.93 10.14 4.20
N LEU A 38 20.69 9.63 3.25
CA LEU A 38 22.10 9.26 3.42
C LEU A 38 22.98 10.02 2.44
N CYS A 39 24.19 10.40 2.85
CA CYS A 39 25.20 10.93 1.94
C CYS A 39 25.77 9.81 1.04
N THR A 40 26.44 10.16 -0.06
CA THR A 40 27.08 9.19 -0.97
C THR A 40 27.92 8.14 -0.23
N SER A 41 28.77 8.56 0.72
CA SER A 41 29.60 7.65 1.50
C SER A 41 28.80 6.68 2.37
N CYS A 42 27.72 7.16 3.00
CA CYS A 42 26.85 6.31 3.81
C CYS A 42 26.07 5.31 2.95
N VAL A 43 25.54 5.71 1.80
CA VAL A 43 24.88 4.74 0.89
C VAL A 43 25.82 3.58 0.56
N LEU A 44 27.07 3.86 0.22
CA LEU A 44 28.05 2.83 -0.10
C LEU A 44 28.45 1.98 1.11
N LYS A 45 28.58 2.58 2.32
CA LYS A 45 28.84 1.83 3.56
C LYS A 45 27.69 0.90 3.97
N TYR A 46 26.44 1.28 3.70
CA TYR A 46 25.26 0.46 4.02
C TYR A 46 25.02 -0.67 2.99
N HIS A 47 25.66 -0.61 1.83
CA HIS A 47 25.50 -1.58 0.73
C HIS A 47 26.83 -2.17 0.22
N PRO A 48 27.72 -2.69 1.10
CA PRO A 48 29.08 -3.07 0.73
C PRO A 48 29.14 -4.19 -0.33
N GLY A 49 28.14 -5.07 -0.37
CA GLY A 49 28.06 -6.20 -1.32
C GLY A 49 27.34 -5.88 -2.64
N SER A 50 26.85 -4.65 -2.83
CA SER A 50 26.01 -4.31 -3.99
C SER A 50 26.77 -3.60 -5.11
N PHE A 51 28.07 -3.37 -4.96
CA PHE A 51 28.92 -2.73 -5.95
C PHE A 51 30.37 -3.19 -5.81
N CYS A 52 31.14 -3.14 -6.90
CA CYS A 52 32.58 -3.34 -6.83
C CYS A 52 33.24 -2.15 -6.13
N CYS A 53 33.91 -2.37 -5.00
CA CYS A 53 34.54 -1.30 -4.21
C CYS A 53 35.77 -0.65 -4.86
N LEU A 54 36.27 -1.18 -5.99
CA LEU A 54 37.38 -0.61 -6.75
C LEU A 54 36.90 0.26 -7.92
N CYS A 55 35.95 -0.22 -8.73
CA CYS A 55 35.46 0.51 -9.91
C CYS A 55 34.09 1.19 -9.71
N PHE A 56 33.42 0.93 -8.60
CA PHE A 56 32.08 1.42 -8.26
C PHE A 56 30.97 1.03 -9.25
N SER A 57 31.17 -0.03 -10.04
CA SER A 57 30.07 -0.61 -10.81
C SER A 57 29.10 -1.33 -9.87
N VAL A 58 27.82 -1.00 -9.97
CA VAL A 58 26.74 -1.66 -9.22
C VAL A 58 26.55 -3.08 -9.76
N LEU A 59 26.48 -4.04 -8.84
CA LEU A 59 26.24 -5.45 -9.13
C LEU A 59 24.72 -5.66 -9.08
N ASP A 60 24.05 -5.39 -10.20
CA ASP A 60 22.61 -5.60 -10.29
C ASP A 60 22.33 -7.08 -10.60
N ALA A 61 21.76 -7.80 -9.63
CA ALA A 61 21.35 -9.20 -9.80
C ALA A 61 20.09 -9.34 -10.69
N SER A 62 19.41 -8.24 -11.00
CA SER A 62 18.14 -8.27 -11.75
C SER A 62 18.31 -8.15 -13.27
N ALA A 63 19.54 -8.06 -13.79
CA ALA A 63 19.76 -7.96 -15.23
C ALA A 63 19.43 -9.31 -15.92
N VAL A 64 18.35 -9.32 -16.69
CA VAL A 64 17.93 -10.42 -17.57
C VAL A 64 18.17 -9.99 -19.02
N PRO A 65 18.81 -10.80 -19.88
CA PRO A 65 19.33 -12.16 -19.66
C PRO A 65 20.66 -12.16 -18.86
N PRO A 66 21.05 -13.27 -18.20
CA PRO A 66 22.28 -13.32 -17.44
C PRO A 66 23.49 -13.32 -18.40
N PRO A 67 24.31 -12.25 -18.47
CA PRO A 67 25.68 -12.42 -18.91
C PRO A 67 26.38 -13.41 -17.97
N PRO A 68 27.50 -14.05 -18.38
CA PRO A 68 28.32 -14.79 -17.43
C PRO A 68 28.61 -13.88 -16.23
N ALA A 69 28.18 -14.32 -15.05
CA ALA A 69 28.33 -13.53 -13.83
C ALA A 69 29.81 -13.14 -13.69
N PRO A 70 30.13 -11.85 -13.48
CA PRO A 70 31.51 -11.46 -13.35
C PRO A 70 32.11 -12.19 -12.14
N ALA A 71 33.34 -12.71 -12.28
CA ALA A 71 34.03 -13.33 -11.15
C ALA A 71 34.21 -12.27 -10.05
N LEU A 72 33.65 -12.54 -8.86
CA LEU A 72 33.69 -11.65 -7.71
C LEU A 72 34.66 -12.17 -6.65
N VAL A 73 35.31 -11.24 -5.97
CA VAL A 73 36.18 -11.48 -4.83
C VAL A 73 35.62 -10.72 -3.63
N HIS A 74 35.56 -11.39 -2.49
CA HIS A 74 35.06 -10.82 -1.24
C HIS A 74 36.23 -10.34 -0.38
N CYS A 75 36.01 -9.25 0.37
CA CYS A 75 36.98 -8.79 1.35
C CYS A 75 37.11 -9.81 2.49
N SER A 76 38.32 -10.09 2.95
CA SER A 76 38.58 -10.99 4.08
C SER A 76 38.10 -10.47 5.45
N LYS A 77 37.75 -9.17 5.56
CA LYS A 77 37.36 -8.50 6.81
C LYS A 77 35.90 -8.03 6.85
N CYS A 78 35.23 -7.92 5.71
CA CYS A 78 33.83 -7.44 5.65
C CYS A 78 33.12 -7.97 4.40
N THR A 79 31.84 -7.64 4.25
CA THR A 79 31.00 -8.08 3.11
C THR A 79 31.20 -7.25 1.83
N SER A 80 32.28 -6.46 1.73
CA SER A 80 32.62 -5.74 0.51
C SER A 80 33.06 -6.68 -0.61
N VAL A 81 32.71 -6.32 -1.84
CA VAL A 81 32.99 -7.11 -3.04
C VAL A 81 33.79 -6.32 -4.07
N SER A 82 34.56 -7.02 -4.90
CA SER A 82 35.26 -6.47 -6.06
C SER A 82 35.17 -7.44 -7.22
N HIS A 83 35.25 -6.96 -8.46
CA HIS A 83 35.52 -7.86 -9.59
C HIS A 83 36.95 -8.41 -9.46
N LEU A 84 37.13 -9.67 -9.83
CA LEU A 84 38.45 -10.30 -9.96
C LEU A 84 39.35 -9.52 -10.93
N GLY A 85 38.79 -9.08 -12.06
CA GLY A 85 39.51 -8.27 -13.05
C GLY A 85 39.79 -6.82 -12.63
N CYS A 86 39.25 -6.35 -11.49
CA CYS A 86 39.65 -5.06 -10.92
C CYS A 86 40.85 -5.18 -9.98
N LEU A 87 41.28 -6.41 -9.64
CA LEU A 87 42.49 -6.61 -8.84
C LEU A 87 43.74 -6.44 -9.73
N PRO A 88 44.85 -5.90 -9.18
CA PRO A 88 46.12 -5.84 -9.90
C PRO A 88 46.63 -7.21 -10.34
N SER A 89 46.37 -8.25 -9.54
CA SER A 89 46.66 -9.64 -9.88
C SER A 89 45.60 -10.59 -9.28
N PRO A 90 45.25 -11.69 -9.98
CA PRO A 90 44.21 -12.62 -9.54
C PRO A 90 44.60 -13.44 -8.30
N ASP A 91 45.90 -13.62 -8.03
CA ASP A 91 46.42 -14.37 -6.88
C ASP A 91 46.10 -13.69 -5.53
N LEU A 92 45.87 -12.37 -5.57
CA LEU A 92 45.48 -11.59 -4.40
C LEU A 92 44.02 -11.81 -3.99
N SER A 93 43.26 -12.59 -4.76
CA SER A 93 41.84 -12.87 -4.48
C SER A 93 41.60 -13.41 -3.08
N SER A 94 42.43 -14.35 -2.61
CA SER A 94 42.33 -14.96 -1.27
C SER A 94 42.65 -14.01 -0.11
N ARG A 95 43.40 -12.92 -0.37
CA ARG A 95 43.87 -11.96 0.64
C ARG A 95 43.31 -10.56 0.41
N PHE A 96 42.27 -10.43 -0.41
CA PHE A 96 41.72 -9.14 -0.76
C PHE A 96 41.17 -8.41 0.47
N VAL A 97 41.63 -7.19 0.68
CA VAL A 97 41.12 -6.27 1.70
C VAL A 97 40.61 -5.03 0.98
N CYS A 98 39.34 -4.67 1.22
CA CYS A 98 38.75 -3.50 0.58
C CYS A 98 39.35 -2.19 1.15
N PRO A 99 39.28 -1.07 0.41
CA PRO A 99 39.80 0.21 0.88
C PRO A 99 39.26 0.66 2.25
N CYS A 100 38.00 0.34 2.57
CA CYS A 100 37.39 0.64 3.87
C CYS A 100 38.07 -0.09 5.03
N CYS A 101 38.45 -1.36 4.83
CA CYS A 101 39.09 -2.17 5.86
C CYS A 101 40.61 -1.98 5.93
N GLN A 102 41.21 -1.42 4.87
CA GLN A 102 42.61 -1.02 4.87
C GLN A 102 42.82 0.26 5.70
N HIS A 103 41.85 1.18 5.68
CA HIS A 103 41.88 2.45 6.41
C HIS A 103 40.60 2.64 7.25
N PRO A 104 40.45 1.97 8.40
CA PRO A 104 39.23 2.03 9.19
C PRO A 104 38.95 3.45 9.73
N ASP A 105 40.01 4.17 10.11
CA ASP A 105 39.92 5.48 10.73
C ASP A 105 39.98 6.58 9.67
N GLY A 106 38.81 6.96 9.14
CA GLY A 106 38.67 8.13 8.28
C GLY A 106 38.44 7.85 6.79
N PHE A 107 38.27 6.60 6.38
CA PHE A 107 37.94 6.33 4.98
C PHE A 107 36.56 6.87 4.58
N THR A 108 36.56 7.70 3.52
CA THR A 108 35.38 8.24 2.87
C THR A 108 35.41 7.92 1.38
N PHE A 109 34.30 7.37 0.85
CA PHE A 109 34.18 7.06 -0.57
C PHE A 109 34.05 8.30 -1.47
N PHE A 110 33.52 9.37 -0.91
CA PHE A 110 33.24 10.59 -1.63
C PHE A 110 33.64 11.79 -0.76
N GLU A 111 34.61 12.54 -1.26
CA GLU A 111 35.04 13.80 -0.70
C GLU A 111 34.35 14.95 -1.45
N ARG A 112 33.78 15.90 -0.71
CA ARG A 112 33.12 17.05 -1.32
C ARG A 112 34.15 17.94 -2.00
N ARG A 113 34.02 18.09 -3.32
CA ARG A 113 34.86 18.98 -4.13
C ARG A 113 34.00 20.02 -4.84
N LYS A 114 34.55 21.20 -5.13
CA LYS A 114 33.85 22.25 -5.90
C LYS A 114 33.53 21.81 -7.34
N ARG A 115 34.34 20.90 -7.89
CA ARG A 115 34.14 20.28 -9.21
C ARG A 115 34.20 18.77 -9.04
N ILE A 116 33.30 18.07 -9.73
CA ILE A 116 33.24 16.60 -9.70
C ILE A 116 34.15 16.09 -10.82
N ASP A 117 35.24 15.43 -10.43
CA ASP A 117 36.12 14.72 -11.37
C ASP A 117 35.55 13.33 -11.69
N LEU A 118 36.16 12.65 -12.68
CA LEU A 118 35.72 11.31 -13.09
C LEU A 118 35.84 10.30 -11.94
N ALA A 119 36.82 10.47 -11.05
CA ALA A 119 37.05 9.59 -9.91
C ALA A 119 35.92 9.71 -8.87
N ALA A 120 35.49 10.92 -8.53
CA ALA A 120 34.39 11.20 -7.61
C ALA A 120 33.02 10.94 -8.25
N ALA A 121 32.90 11.05 -9.58
CA ALA A 121 31.67 10.75 -10.30
C ALA A 121 31.25 9.28 -10.18
N ARG A 122 32.22 8.36 -10.09
CA ARG A 122 31.96 6.91 -10.00
C ARG A 122 31.25 6.49 -8.70
N PRO A 123 31.76 6.79 -7.49
CA PRO A 123 31.04 6.59 -6.23
C PRO A 123 29.67 7.28 -6.21
N LEU A 124 29.59 8.50 -6.75
CA LEU A 124 28.34 9.25 -6.80
C LEU A 124 27.29 8.55 -7.66
N LEU A 125 27.66 8.10 -8.86
CA LEU A 125 26.77 7.36 -9.76
C LEU A 125 26.34 6.02 -9.15
N ALA A 126 27.26 5.32 -8.47
CA ALA A 126 26.96 4.08 -7.78
C ALA A 126 25.93 4.28 -6.67
N ALA A 127 26.14 5.27 -5.80
CA ALA A 127 25.20 5.61 -4.73
C ALA A 127 23.82 6.01 -5.28
N ALA A 128 23.79 6.82 -6.35
CA ALA A 128 22.54 7.21 -7.00
C ALA A 128 21.78 6.00 -7.57
N ARG A 129 22.48 5.05 -8.21
CA ARG A 129 21.88 3.81 -8.72
C ARG A 129 21.37 2.90 -7.62
N LEU A 130 22.11 2.74 -6.53
CA LEU A 130 21.68 1.98 -5.35
C LEU A 130 20.45 2.61 -4.70
N SER A 131 20.44 3.94 -4.55
CA SER A 131 19.29 4.69 -4.06
C SER A 131 18.07 4.51 -4.96
N ALA A 132 18.23 4.66 -6.27
CA ALA A 132 17.15 4.43 -7.23
C ALA A 132 16.62 2.99 -7.16
N GLY A 133 17.50 1.99 -7.07
CA GLY A 133 17.12 0.59 -6.88
C GLY A 133 16.34 0.37 -5.59
N SER A 134 16.83 0.91 -4.47
CA SER A 134 16.18 0.83 -3.16
C SER A 134 14.78 1.47 -3.19
N MET A 135 14.62 2.64 -3.80
CA MET A 135 13.33 3.31 -3.94
C MET A 135 12.38 2.56 -4.88
N ARG A 136 12.86 1.97 -5.98
CA ARG A 136 12.03 1.13 -6.85
C ARG A 136 11.48 -0.08 -6.11
N LEU A 137 12.32 -0.79 -5.36
CA LEU A 137 11.90 -1.92 -4.52
C LEU A 137 10.91 -1.47 -3.44
N ALA A 138 11.17 -0.31 -2.81
CA ALA A 138 10.26 0.25 -1.83
C ALA A 138 8.88 0.56 -2.41
N ALA A 139 8.84 1.20 -3.58
CA ALA A 139 7.60 1.54 -4.27
C ALA A 139 6.84 0.29 -4.75
N ALA A 140 7.55 -0.73 -5.27
CA ALA A 140 6.94 -2.00 -5.65
C ALA A 140 6.29 -2.70 -4.44
N ALA A 141 6.99 -2.79 -3.32
CA ALA A 141 6.45 -3.36 -2.09
C ALA A 141 5.24 -2.56 -1.55
N ALA A 142 5.29 -1.23 -1.61
CA ALA A 142 4.17 -0.38 -1.20
C ALA A 142 2.92 -0.58 -2.08
N ARG A 143 3.10 -0.74 -3.41
CA ARG A 143 2.00 -1.05 -4.33
C ARG A 143 1.38 -2.42 -4.04
N ALA A 144 2.20 -3.46 -3.88
CA ALA A 144 1.72 -4.79 -3.56
C ALA A 144 0.92 -4.83 -2.24
N GLU A 145 1.38 -4.11 -1.23
CA GLU A 145 0.71 -3.99 0.07
C GLU A 145 -0.62 -3.21 -0.03
N ALA A 146 -0.65 -2.14 -0.82
CA ALA A 146 -1.87 -1.38 -1.08
C ALA A 146 -2.93 -2.23 -1.80
N GLU A 147 -2.52 -3.01 -2.80
CA GLU A 147 -3.40 -3.95 -3.51
C GLU A 147 -3.95 -5.04 -2.59
N ARG A 148 -3.10 -5.62 -1.73
CA ARG A 148 -3.53 -6.61 -0.73
C ARG A 148 -4.61 -6.02 0.20
N LYS A 149 -4.37 -4.84 0.76
CA LYS A 149 -5.33 -4.14 1.62
C LYS A 149 -6.62 -3.78 0.90
N ALA A 150 -6.56 -3.39 -0.37
CA ALA A 150 -7.74 -3.10 -1.18
C ALA A 150 -8.62 -4.36 -1.36
N ARG A 151 -8.00 -5.52 -1.61
CA ARG A 151 -8.69 -6.81 -1.74
C ARG A 151 -9.34 -7.23 -0.41
N GLU A 152 -8.62 -7.11 0.70
CA GLU A 152 -9.15 -7.42 2.03
C GLU A 152 -10.34 -6.53 2.40
N ALA A 153 -10.23 -5.22 2.14
CA ALA A 153 -11.32 -4.28 2.37
C ALA A 153 -12.54 -4.58 1.49
N ALA A 154 -12.34 -5.01 0.24
CA ALA A 154 -13.43 -5.41 -0.64
C ALA A 154 -14.17 -6.65 -0.13
N VAL A 155 -13.43 -7.68 0.33
CA VAL A 155 -14.02 -8.89 0.92
C VAL A 155 -14.76 -8.56 2.22
N ALA A 156 -14.18 -7.72 3.09
CA ALA A 156 -14.83 -7.28 4.32
C ALA A 156 -16.13 -6.52 4.03
N ARG A 157 -16.14 -5.59 3.06
CA ARG A 157 -17.35 -4.89 2.63
C ARG A 157 -18.41 -5.82 2.05
N LYS A 158 -18.00 -6.84 1.29
CA LYS A 158 -18.93 -7.85 0.75
C LYS A 158 -19.59 -8.62 1.90
N ARG A 159 -18.81 -9.13 2.85
CA ARG A 159 -19.33 -9.86 4.02
C ARG A 159 -20.26 -8.99 4.87
N ALA A 160 -19.91 -7.73 5.09
CA ALA A 160 -20.77 -6.80 5.83
C ALA A 160 -22.11 -6.58 5.13
N ARG A 161 -22.12 -6.47 3.79
CA ARG A 161 -23.37 -6.39 3.02
C ARG A 161 -24.21 -7.65 3.14
N GLU A 162 -23.60 -8.82 2.99
CA GLU A 162 -24.30 -10.12 3.14
C GLU A 162 -24.91 -10.27 4.54
N MET A 163 -24.22 -9.82 5.60
CA MET A 163 -24.76 -9.81 6.96
C MET A 163 -25.94 -8.84 7.12
N LEU A 164 -25.87 -7.65 6.53
CA LEU A 164 -26.96 -6.67 6.57
C LEU A 164 -28.20 -7.17 5.80
N GLU A 165 -27.99 -7.77 4.63
CA GLU A 165 -29.05 -8.41 3.84
C GLU A 165 -29.70 -9.54 4.65
N GLY A 166 -28.91 -10.39 5.30
CA GLY A 166 -29.41 -11.43 6.20
C GLY A 166 -30.22 -10.88 7.37
N ALA A 167 -29.75 -9.80 8.02
CA ALA A 167 -30.46 -9.16 9.12
C ALA A 167 -31.81 -8.57 8.69
N ILE A 168 -31.90 -7.99 7.49
CA ILE A 168 -33.17 -7.49 6.94
C ILE A 168 -34.15 -8.64 6.73
N VAL A 169 -33.72 -9.77 6.18
CA VAL A 169 -34.58 -10.95 5.97
C VAL A 169 -35.12 -11.48 7.29
N VAL A 170 -34.27 -11.62 8.31
CA VAL A 170 -34.68 -12.07 9.65
C VAL A 170 -35.69 -11.09 10.26
N ALA A 171 -35.42 -9.79 10.21
CA ALA A 171 -36.33 -8.76 10.75
C ALA A 171 -37.69 -8.77 10.05
N MET A 172 -37.75 -9.03 8.74
CA MET A 172 -39.01 -9.15 8.01
C MET A 172 -39.78 -10.42 8.42
N SER A 173 -39.09 -11.55 8.59
CA SER A 173 -39.69 -12.80 9.08
C SER A 173 -40.21 -12.68 10.51
N GLU A 174 -39.49 -11.99 11.39
CA GLU A 174 -39.94 -11.73 12.77
C GLU A 174 -41.21 -10.88 12.79
N ARG A 175 -41.26 -9.80 12.00
CA ARG A 175 -42.47 -8.97 11.87
C ARG A 175 -43.67 -9.75 11.32
N GLU A 176 -43.45 -10.69 10.42
CA GLU A 176 -44.51 -11.56 9.90
C GLU A 176 -45.05 -12.51 10.97
N LYS A 177 -44.16 -13.12 11.76
CA LYS A 177 -44.53 -13.97 12.90
C LYS A 177 -45.29 -13.18 13.97
N GLU A 178 -44.85 -11.96 14.29
CA GLU A 178 -45.55 -11.06 15.22
C GLU A 178 -46.96 -10.74 14.74
N ARG A 179 -47.13 -10.42 13.43
CA ARG A 179 -48.45 -10.19 12.84
C ARG A 179 -49.35 -11.42 12.93
N ALA A 180 -48.82 -12.61 12.65
CA ALA A 180 -49.58 -13.86 12.76
C ALA A 180 -50.03 -14.14 14.20
N ILE A 181 -49.17 -13.90 15.19
CA ILE A 181 -49.52 -14.03 16.61
C ILE A 181 -50.65 -13.06 16.97
N VAL A 182 -50.54 -11.78 16.58
CA VAL A 182 -51.58 -10.77 16.85
C VAL A 182 -52.93 -11.17 16.23
N VAL A 183 -52.93 -11.66 14.99
CA VAL A 183 -54.15 -12.17 14.35
C VAL A 183 -54.75 -13.32 15.16
N SER A 184 -53.94 -14.32 15.54
CA SER A 184 -54.42 -15.48 16.31
C SER A 184 -55.00 -15.13 17.69
N ILE A 185 -54.47 -14.09 18.35
CA ILE A 185 -55.02 -13.60 19.62
C ILE A 185 -56.38 -12.93 19.38
N SER A 186 -56.48 -12.08 18.35
CA SER A 186 -57.73 -11.39 18.03
C SER A 186 -58.87 -12.33 17.63
N GLU A 187 -58.56 -13.44 16.96
CA GLU A 187 -59.55 -14.48 16.62
C GLU A 187 -60.08 -15.19 17.88
N ARG A 188 -59.18 -15.55 18.80
CA ARG A 188 -59.57 -16.16 20.09
C ARG A 188 -60.38 -15.22 20.99
N GLU A 189 -60.11 -13.91 20.94
CA GLU A 189 -60.91 -12.92 21.67
C GLU A 189 -62.33 -12.82 21.10
N LYS A 190 -62.51 -12.81 19.78
CA LYS A 190 -63.83 -12.84 19.13
C LYS A 190 -64.63 -14.11 19.44
N GLU A 191 -63.95 -15.26 19.51
CA GLU A 191 -64.56 -16.52 19.96
C GLU A 191 -64.99 -16.49 21.44
N ARG A 192 -64.20 -15.81 22.30
CA ARG A 192 -64.57 -15.61 23.71
C ARG A 192 -65.73 -14.64 23.87
N GLU A 193 -65.77 -13.53 23.14
CA GLU A 193 -66.88 -12.58 23.21
C GLU A 193 -68.20 -13.20 22.69
N SER A 194 -68.15 -13.92 21.58
CA SER A 194 -69.34 -14.61 21.04
C SER A 194 -69.87 -15.70 21.98
N SER A 195 -69.00 -16.45 22.66
CA SER A 195 -69.43 -17.43 23.68
C SER A 195 -69.98 -16.76 24.96
N VAL A 196 -69.47 -15.60 25.39
CA VAL A 196 -70.02 -14.85 26.54
C VAL A 196 -71.43 -14.31 26.26
N VAL A 197 -71.74 -13.87 25.04
CA VAL A 197 -73.10 -13.43 24.67
C VAL A 197 -74.12 -14.57 24.80
N THR A 198 -73.75 -15.81 24.46
CA THR A 198 -74.65 -16.97 24.63
C THR A 198 -74.87 -17.39 26.10
N VAL A 199 -73.95 -17.03 27.00
CA VAL A 199 -74.08 -17.28 28.45
C VAL A 199 -74.87 -16.16 29.14
N ALA A 200 -74.76 -14.91 28.67
CA ALA A 200 -75.49 -13.76 29.21
C ALA A 200 -77.01 -13.81 28.95
N GLU A 201 -77.48 -14.48 27.89
CA GLU A 201 -78.92 -14.72 27.69
C GLU A 201 -79.51 -15.75 28.68
N ARG A 202 -78.70 -16.62 29.29
CA ARG A 202 -79.18 -17.59 30.31
C ARG A 202 -79.20 -17.05 31.74
N THR A 203 -78.56 -15.93 32.03
CA THR A 203 -78.47 -15.37 33.40
C THR A 203 -79.50 -14.29 33.74
N LYS A 204 -80.37 -13.89 32.79
CA LYS A 204 -81.55 -13.04 33.07
C LYS A 204 -82.66 -13.71 33.91
N LYS A 205 -82.50 -14.96 34.38
CA LYS A 205 -83.47 -15.65 35.25
C LYS A 205 -82.98 -15.92 36.68
N LYS A 206 -81.92 -15.25 37.16
CA LYS A 206 -81.47 -15.45 38.55
C LYS A 206 -80.67 -14.26 39.10
N GLN A 207 -81.31 -13.11 39.25
CA GLN A 207 -80.84 -12.03 40.12
C GLN A 207 -81.98 -11.54 41.01
N GLN A 208 -82.15 -12.25 42.12
CA GLN A 208 -82.74 -11.74 43.36
C GLN A 208 -81.89 -12.35 44.49
N LEU A 209 -81.50 -11.53 45.48
CA LEU A 209 -80.67 -11.84 46.68
C LEU A 209 -79.15 -11.91 46.39
N VAL A 210 -78.22 -11.24 47.07
CA VAL A 210 -78.15 -10.57 48.39
C VAL A 210 -77.08 -9.45 48.32
N ALA A 211 -77.19 -8.49 49.23
CA ALA A 211 -76.30 -7.34 49.44
C ALA A 211 -75.15 -7.61 50.46
N VAL A 212 -74.31 -6.58 50.69
CA VAL A 212 -73.46 -6.28 51.88
C VAL A 212 -72.06 -6.97 51.90
N VAL A 213 -70.86 -6.41 52.18
CA VAL A 213 -70.24 -5.09 52.52
C VAL A 213 -68.67 -5.27 52.40
N PRO A 214 -67.81 -4.22 52.51
CA PRO A 214 -66.44 -4.16 51.94
C PRO A 214 -65.27 -4.15 52.96
N SER A 215 -64.02 -4.31 52.47
CA SER A 215 -62.70 -3.89 53.03
C SER A 215 -61.58 -4.70 52.35
N ALA A 216 -60.33 -4.28 52.18
CA ALA A 216 -59.60 -3.03 52.33
C ALA A 216 -58.15 -3.28 51.81
N VAL A 217 -57.40 -2.18 51.61
CA VAL A 217 -55.93 -2.03 51.65
C VAL A 217 -55.06 -2.65 50.54
N GLY A 218 -54.15 -1.84 49.96
CA GLY A 218 -52.97 -2.35 49.25
C GLY A 218 -52.31 -1.38 48.25
N GLU A 219 -51.64 -0.35 48.75
CA GLU A 219 -50.64 0.47 48.03
C GLU A 219 -49.55 -0.38 47.36
N ALA A 220 -49.10 0.04 46.17
CA ALA A 220 -47.68 0.25 45.86
C ALA A 220 -47.49 0.81 44.44
N THR A 221 -47.11 2.08 44.41
CA THR A 221 -46.44 2.82 43.34
C THR A 221 -45.11 2.18 42.92
N ALA A 222 -44.86 2.07 41.62
CA ALA A 222 -43.49 2.05 41.07
C ALA A 222 -43.45 2.62 39.65
N SER A 223 -43.00 3.86 39.57
CA SER A 223 -42.70 4.61 38.34
C SER A 223 -41.44 4.05 37.67
N PRO A 224 -41.40 3.89 36.34
CA PRO A 224 -40.15 3.63 35.64
C PRO A 224 -39.35 4.93 35.48
N THR A 225 -38.22 5.04 36.15
CA THR A 225 -37.21 6.08 35.91
C THR A 225 -36.67 5.99 34.48
N PRO A 226 -36.68 7.08 33.69
CA PRO A 226 -36.00 7.12 32.40
C PRO A 226 -34.49 7.18 32.64
N THR A 227 -33.77 6.17 32.19
CA THR A 227 -32.30 6.23 32.10
C THR A 227 -31.90 7.37 31.15
N PRO A 228 -30.83 8.12 31.45
CA PRO A 228 -30.37 9.17 30.56
C PRO A 228 -29.93 8.50 29.26
N ARG A 229 -30.64 8.81 28.16
CA ARG A 229 -30.19 8.55 26.80
C ARG A 229 -28.78 9.14 26.67
N ARG A 230 -27.76 8.30 26.77
CA ARG A 230 -26.42 8.64 26.30
C ARG A 230 -26.59 9.14 24.87
N ASN A 231 -26.22 10.39 24.66
CA ASN A 231 -26.23 11.05 23.37
C ASN A 231 -25.20 10.37 22.44
N TRP A 232 -25.60 9.25 21.84
CA TRP A 232 -24.82 8.52 20.83
C TRP A 232 -24.62 9.32 19.53
N ARG A 233 -25.38 10.41 19.34
CA ARG A 233 -25.29 11.27 18.15
C ARG A 233 -23.96 12.04 18.09
N GLY A 234 -23.35 12.36 19.24
CA GLY A 234 -22.05 13.02 19.29
C GLY A 234 -20.85 12.11 19.01
N HIS A 235 -20.96 10.81 19.33
CA HIS A 235 -19.84 9.87 19.18
C HIS A 235 -19.67 9.40 17.73
N GLN A 236 -20.76 9.26 16.98
CA GLN A 236 -20.69 8.95 15.54
C GLN A 236 -20.11 10.11 14.73
N HIS A 237 -20.44 11.37 15.07
CA HIS A 237 -19.89 12.53 14.34
C HIS A 237 -18.37 12.65 14.52
N ARG A 238 -17.86 12.35 15.72
CA ARG A 238 -16.42 12.42 16.01
C ARG A 238 -15.61 11.33 15.30
N GLU A 239 -16.20 10.17 15.02
CA GLU A 239 -15.56 9.11 14.23
C GLU A 239 -15.65 9.38 12.72
N VAL A 240 -16.76 9.95 12.24
CA VAL A 240 -16.91 10.40 10.85
C VAL A 240 -15.91 11.52 10.52
N ASP A 241 -15.72 12.50 11.41
CA ASP A 241 -14.70 13.55 11.25
C ASP A 241 -13.27 13.01 11.27
N LYS A 242 -13.01 11.94 12.04
CA LYS A 242 -11.72 11.24 12.06
C LYS A 242 -11.46 10.49 10.75
N TRP A 243 -12.50 9.93 10.15
CA TRP A 243 -12.44 9.26 8.85
C TRP A 243 -12.26 10.24 7.69
N MET A 244 -12.92 11.41 7.73
CA MET A 244 -12.81 12.45 6.70
C MET A 244 -11.38 13.02 6.61
N ARG A 245 -10.70 13.25 7.75
CA ARG A 245 -9.31 13.74 7.76
C ARG A 245 -8.28 12.76 7.18
N PHE A 246 -8.54 11.44 7.27
CA PHE A 246 -7.67 10.44 6.63
C PHE A 246 -7.82 10.42 5.10
N HIS A 247 -8.97 10.84 4.57
CA HIS A 247 -9.22 10.94 3.13
C HIS A 247 -8.71 12.26 2.53
N GLU A 248 -8.77 13.39 3.26
CA GLU A 248 -8.24 14.67 2.80
C GLU A 248 -6.71 14.66 2.59
N MET A 249 -5.95 13.92 3.41
CA MET A 249 -4.50 13.74 3.18
C MET A 249 -4.19 12.91 1.92
N GLY A 250 -5.14 12.10 1.45
CA GLY A 250 -5.02 11.36 0.18
C GLY A 250 -5.37 12.19 -1.05
N ALA A 251 -6.33 13.13 -0.93
CA ALA A 251 -6.79 13.96 -2.04
C ALA A 251 -5.73 14.96 -2.53
N HIS A 252 -4.93 15.54 -1.62
CA HIS A 252 -3.84 16.44 -1.99
C HIS A 252 -2.67 15.76 -2.74
N ALA A 253 -2.55 14.44 -2.66
CA ALA A 253 -1.52 13.69 -3.40
C ALA A 253 -1.89 13.44 -4.87
N VAL A 254 -3.18 13.45 -5.21
CA VAL A 254 -3.65 13.11 -6.57
C VAL A 254 -3.67 14.34 -7.50
N ASP A 255 -3.87 15.55 -6.96
CA ASP A 255 -3.86 16.78 -7.77
C ASP A 255 -2.45 17.26 -8.16
N VAL A 256 -1.41 16.92 -7.39
CA VAL A 256 -0.02 17.25 -7.76
C VAL A 256 0.44 16.46 -8.99
N MET A 257 -0.11 15.26 -9.22
CA MET A 257 0.27 14.42 -10.37
C MET A 257 -0.48 14.74 -11.68
N LYS A 258 -1.51 15.60 -11.65
CA LYS A 258 -2.27 15.97 -12.85
C LYS A 258 -1.75 17.24 -13.54
N SER A 259 -0.86 18.01 -12.90
CA SER A 259 -0.32 19.26 -13.46
C SER A 259 0.94 19.11 -14.33
N SER A 260 1.61 17.95 -14.31
CA SER A 260 2.92 17.79 -14.99
C SER A 260 2.87 17.27 -16.43
N ASN A 261 1.68 17.14 -17.06
CA ASN A 261 1.56 16.54 -18.39
C ASN A 261 1.05 17.49 -19.48
N LYS A 262 1.32 18.79 -19.36
CA LYS A 262 0.90 19.78 -20.38
C LYS A 262 1.90 20.92 -20.58
N VAL A 263 3.12 20.63 -21.02
CA VAL A 263 3.96 21.60 -21.76
C VAL A 263 4.86 20.83 -22.72
N GLY A 264 4.67 21.03 -24.03
CA GLY A 264 5.59 20.50 -25.04
C GLY A 264 4.95 20.25 -26.40
N ASN A 265 4.38 21.27 -27.04
CA ASN A 265 4.23 21.23 -28.50
C ASN A 265 4.53 22.65 -29.03
N ALA A 266 5.80 22.90 -29.30
CA ALA A 266 6.28 24.12 -29.92
C ALA A 266 6.47 23.86 -31.42
N LYS A 267 5.80 24.70 -32.20
CA LYS A 267 5.79 24.80 -33.66
C LYS A 267 7.19 24.68 -34.28
N GLU A 268 7.28 23.81 -35.27
CA GLU A 268 8.35 23.80 -36.28
C GLU A 268 8.02 24.83 -37.36
N GLU A 269 8.86 25.85 -37.49
CA GLU A 269 8.71 26.94 -38.46
C GLU A 269 9.53 26.62 -39.72
N LYS A 270 8.84 26.46 -40.85
CA LYS A 270 9.43 26.25 -42.18
C LYS A 270 9.98 27.56 -42.74
N GLY A 271 11.31 27.70 -42.76
CA GLY A 271 12.05 28.71 -43.51
C GLY A 271 12.73 28.11 -44.75
N LYS A 272 12.47 28.70 -45.92
CA LYS A 272 12.88 28.29 -47.28
C LYS A 272 14.20 28.95 -47.73
N LYS A 273 14.93 28.24 -48.63
CA LYS A 273 15.76 28.65 -49.80
C LYS A 273 17.31 28.61 -49.74
N GLY A 274 17.86 27.90 -50.74
CA GLY A 274 19.16 28.09 -51.44
C GLY A 274 20.28 27.15 -50.97
N THR A 275 21.10 26.44 -51.79
CA THR A 275 21.34 26.46 -53.24
C THR A 275 22.21 25.23 -53.63
N ALA A 276 21.86 24.53 -54.71
CA ALA A 276 22.66 23.82 -55.73
C ALA A 276 23.70 22.69 -55.44
N LEU A 277 23.76 21.80 -56.46
CA LEU A 277 24.68 20.68 -56.78
C LEU A 277 24.38 19.38 -56.02
N GLY A 278 24.04 18.24 -56.62
CA GLY A 278 23.97 17.79 -58.01
C GLY A 278 23.98 16.26 -58.02
N SER A 279 23.48 15.66 -59.10
CA SER A 279 23.57 14.24 -59.47
C SER A 279 22.43 13.30 -59.04
N GLN A 280 21.52 13.13 -60.01
CA GLN A 280 20.93 11.88 -60.52
C GLN A 280 20.82 10.66 -59.60
N VAL A 281 19.60 10.09 -59.52
CA VAL A 281 19.27 8.74 -60.01
C VAL A 281 17.78 8.43 -59.73
N LYS A 282 17.03 8.23 -60.83
CA LYS A 282 15.99 7.23 -61.09
C LYS A 282 14.63 7.29 -60.35
N GLU A 283 13.70 7.85 -61.10
CA GLU A 283 12.26 7.59 -61.22
C GLU A 283 11.84 6.11 -61.03
N ILE A 284 10.92 5.85 -60.07
CA ILE A 284 9.85 4.84 -60.16
C ILE A 284 8.60 5.40 -59.45
N ALA A 285 7.45 5.13 -60.08
CA ALA A 285 6.15 5.76 -59.94
C ALA A 285 5.34 5.45 -58.66
N ALA A 286 4.49 6.45 -58.34
CA ALA A 286 3.08 6.42 -57.94
C ALA A 286 2.50 5.24 -57.14
N GLY A 287 1.83 5.58 -56.02
CA GLY A 287 0.91 4.68 -55.32
C GLY A 287 0.28 5.33 -54.09
N ASP A 288 -0.79 6.09 -54.33
CA ASP A 288 -1.71 6.71 -53.37
C ASP A 288 -2.35 5.68 -52.41
N SER A 289 -2.52 6.02 -51.13
CA SER A 289 -3.67 5.65 -50.26
C SER A 289 -3.35 5.80 -48.76
N GLU A 290 -4.02 6.78 -48.15
CA GLU A 290 -4.17 6.96 -46.71
C GLU A 290 -4.80 5.74 -46.02
N LYS A 291 -4.07 5.06 -45.13
CA LYS A 291 -4.64 4.32 -43.99
C LYS A 291 -3.67 4.39 -42.81
N GLY A 292 -4.05 5.15 -41.78
CA GLY A 292 -3.35 5.17 -40.49
C GLY A 292 -3.36 3.78 -39.82
N PRO A 293 -2.40 3.50 -38.92
CA PRO A 293 -2.24 2.19 -38.30
C PRO A 293 -3.45 1.84 -37.42
N LYS A 294 -4.23 0.84 -37.86
CA LYS A 294 -5.25 0.18 -37.04
C LYS A 294 -4.56 -0.64 -35.96
N LEU A 295 -4.75 -0.25 -34.71
CA LEU A 295 -4.39 -1.06 -33.54
C LEU A 295 -5.21 -2.36 -33.54
N PRO A 296 -4.62 -3.52 -33.22
CA PRO A 296 -5.36 -4.76 -33.09
C PRO A 296 -6.31 -4.70 -31.88
N PRO A 297 -7.50 -5.32 -31.95
CA PRO A 297 -8.43 -5.40 -30.83
C PRO A 297 -7.82 -6.23 -29.69
N SER A 298 -7.84 -5.66 -28.48
CA SER A 298 -7.44 -6.33 -27.24
C SER A 298 -8.35 -7.51 -26.93
N THR A 299 -7.82 -8.72 -27.01
CA THR A 299 -8.45 -9.98 -26.59
C THR A 299 -8.06 -10.31 -25.14
N GLN A 300 -8.38 -9.44 -24.18
CA GLN A 300 -8.06 -9.69 -22.76
C GLN A 300 -9.24 -10.02 -21.83
N ASP A 301 -10.47 -10.19 -22.35
CA ASP A 301 -11.64 -10.48 -21.50
C ASP A 301 -12.24 -11.91 -21.66
N ALA A 302 -11.45 -12.91 -22.06
CA ALA A 302 -11.96 -14.27 -22.31
C ALA A 302 -11.39 -15.39 -21.41
N LEU A 303 -10.71 -15.09 -20.30
CA LEU A 303 -10.24 -16.12 -19.36
C LEU A 303 -10.45 -15.71 -17.89
N SER A 304 -11.70 -15.45 -17.52
CA SER A 304 -12.13 -15.40 -16.12
C SER A 304 -13.24 -16.40 -15.87
N SER A 305 -12.96 -17.69 -16.10
CA SER A 305 -13.82 -18.79 -15.64
C SER A 305 -13.09 -20.12 -15.71
N ARG A 306 -12.33 -20.46 -14.66
CA ARG A 306 -12.12 -21.85 -14.23
C ARG A 306 -11.56 -21.90 -12.82
N THR A 307 -12.50 -21.94 -11.87
CA THR A 307 -12.34 -22.49 -10.54
C THR A 307 -12.21 -24.01 -10.61
N ASN A 308 -11.16 -24.58 -10.00
CA ASN A 308 -11.15 -25.91 -9.37
C ASN A 308 -9.85 -25.98 -8.52
N SER A 309 -9.92 -25.97 -7.19
CA SER A 309 -10.28 -27.05 -6.25
C SER A 309 -9.07 -27.93 -5.89
N ARG A 310 -8.86 -28.08 -4.58
CA ARG A 310 -8.05 -29.11 -3.90
C ARG A 310 -6.53 -29.10 -4.15
N VAL A 311 -5.79 -28.61 -3.16
CA VAL A 311 -4.50 -29.21 -2.79
C VAL A 311 -4.59 -29.62 -1.33
N ILE A 312 -4.49 -30.93 -1.12
CA ILE A 312 -4.45 -31.61 0.16
C ILE A 312 -3.08 -31.36 0.79
N PHE A 313 -3.11 -30.97 2.06
CA PHE A 313 -1.95 -30.84 2.92
C PHE A 313 -1.55 -32.26 3.39
N THR A 314 -0.40 -32.77 2.96
CA THR A 314 0.25 -33.90 3.61
C THR A 314 1.58 -33.42 4.16
N GLY A 315 1.66 -33.37 5.49
CA GLY A 315 2.90 -33.08 6.21
C GLY A 315 3.91 -34.21 6.07
N SER A 316 5.19 -33.84 6.04
CA SER A 316 6.30 -34.76 6.27
C SER A 316 7.03 -34.32 7.54
N THR A 317 7.00 -35.20 8.54
CA THR A 317 7.87 -35.18 9.71
C THR A 317 9.22 -35.76 9.32
N THR A 318 10.29 -34.97 9.41
CA THR A 318 11.66 -35.46 9.25
C THR A 318 12.27 -35.68 10.62
N THR A 319 12.47 -36.94 10.96
CA THR A 319 13.17 -37.41 12.16
C THR A 319 14.68 -37.17 12.04
N ALA A 320 15.26 -36.67 13.12
CA ALA A 320 16.70 -36.57 13.34
C ALA A 320 17.35 -37.96 13.36
N SER A 321 18.53 -38.09 12.74
CA SER A 321 19.46 -39.19 12.98
C SER A 321 20.80 -38.60 13.40
N LEU A 322 21.18 -38.92 14.64
CA LEU A 322 22.50 -38.74 15.22
C LEU A 322 23.46 -39.76 14.59
N HIS A 323 24.65 -39.33 14.21
CA HIS A 323 25.79 -40.21 14.06
C HIS A 323 26.92 -39.74 14.98
N SER A 324 27.35 -40.69 15.80
CA SER A 324 28.61 -40.74 16.55
C SER A 324 29.82 -40.82 15.63
#